data_AF-A0A8T4TPN9-F1
#
_entry.id   AF-A0A8T4TPN9-F1
#
_cell.length_a   1.000
_cell.length_b   1.000
_cell.length_c   1.000
_cell.angle_alpha   90.00
_cell.angle_beta   90.00
_cell.angle_gamma   90.00
#
_symmetry.space_group_name_H-M   'P 1'
#
loop_
_entity.id
_entity.type
_entity.pdbx_description
1 polymer ?
#
loop_
_entity_poly.entity_id
_entity_poly.type
_entity_poly.pdbx_seq_one_letter_code
_entity_poly.pdbx_strand_id
1 'polypeptide(L)'
;MKFLKDIKRCRNLLKEDRKKYWNNNKKNFEKNLMKIINSYKIPKPWKIYVVAGNFISNKKIMPYDWDSWSATLLICATKRQNYEIMLFFNRARSEFLSVPGLIRIVTHELKHVDQLIKNPSDEIKSKINDKFSEREEKEVETEVDKLPKEFLEQTALESVLYCYDNYGWEAAKKMADFFKNQETVYSGGYSEWMTKEEYNIFMKAKKEKNINLFINNY
;
A
#
# COMPACT_ATOMS: atom_id res chain seq x y z
N MET A 1 3.97 1.41 -16.02
CA MET A 1 5.06 2.10 -16.76
C MET A 1 5.09 3.64 -16.60
N LYS A 2 3.98 4.38 -16.73
CA LYS A 2 3.98 5.88 -16.68
C LYS A 2 4.56 6.51 -15.40
N PHE A 3 4.48 5.82 -14.25
CA PHE A 3 4.93 6.32 -12.94
C PHE A 3 6.38 5.93 -12.58
N LEU A 4 7.03 5.04 -13.34
CA LEU A 4 8.40 4.61 -13.05
C LEU A 4 9.39 5.77 -13.07
N LYS A 5 9.22 6.69 -14.03
CA LYS A 5 10.05 7.89 -14.16
C LYS A 5 10.02 8.82 -12.94
N ASP A 6 8.97 8.73 -12.11
CA ASP A 6 8.85 9.53 -10.90
C ASP A 6 9.68 8.97 -9.73
N ILE A 7 10.12 7.71 -9.78
CA ILE A 7 10.88 7.06 -8.69
C ILE A 7 12.20 7.79 -8.42
N LYS A 8 13.00 8.02 -9.47
CA LYS A 8 14.30 8.73 -9.32
C LYS A 8 14.10 10.13 -8.72
N ARG A 9 13.06 10.84 -9.15
CA ARG A 9 12.70 12.17 -8.61
C ARG A 9 12.32 12.08 -7.13
N CYS A 10 11.49 11.11 -6.76
CA CYS A 10 11.08 10.84 -5.38
C CYS A 10 12.29 10.53 -4.47
N ARG A 11 13.20 9.65 -4.93
CA ARG A 11 14.43 9.31 -4.19
C ARG A 11 15.35 10.51 -3.99
N ASN A 12 15.49 11.39 -4.98
CA ASN A 12 16.25 12.63 -4.82
C ASN A 12 15.63 13.55 -3.75
N LEU A 13 14.31 13.75 -3.80
CA LEU A 13 13.62 14.60 -2.81
C LEU A 13 13.72 14.04 -1.38
N LEU A 14 13.74 12.71 -1.22
CA LEU A 14 13.99 12.05 0.06
C LEU A 14 15.41 12.30 0.61
N LYS A 15 16.39 12.53 -0.26
CA LYS A 15 17.76 12.86 0.16
C LYS A 15 17.91 14.33 0.54
N GLU A 16 17.13 15.20 -0.07
CA GLU A 16 17.21 16.66 0.11
C GLU A 16 16.43 17.17 1.32
N ASP A 17 15.12 16.88 1.42
CA ASP A 17 14.25 17.40 2.48
C ASP A 17 13.05 16.46 2.73
N ARG A 18 13.25 15.49 3.63
CA ARG A 18 12.23 14.51 3.99
C ARG A 18 10.99 15.14 4.62
N LYS A 19 11.15 16.17 5.46
CA LYS A 19 10.01 16.83 6.12
C LYS A 19 9.08 17.45 5.10
N LYS A 20 9.63 18.19 4.12
CA LYS A 20 8.85 18.75 3.01
C LYS A 20 8.26 17.66 2.13
N TYR A 21 9.00 16.58 1.87
CA TYR A 21 8.51 15.43 1.11
C TYR A 21 7.26 14.80 1.74
N TRP A 22 7.31 14.46 3.03
CA TRP A 22 6.17 13.88 3.77
C TRP A 22 4.97 14.82 3.79
N ASN A 23 5.18 16.11 4.07
CA ASN A 23 4.11 17.10 4.10
C ASN A 23 3.43 17.26 2.74
N ASN A 24 4.22 17.24 1.65
CA ASN A 24 3.68 17.31 0.30
C ASN A 24 2.84 16.07 -0.05
N ASN A 25 3.30 14.87 0.31
CA ASN A 25 2.54 13.64 0.05
C ASN A 25 1.23 13.63 0.82
N LYS A 26 1.26 13.95 2.13
CA LYS A 26 0.08 14.05 2.99
C LYS A 26 -0.97 15.02 2.44
N LYS A 27 -0.53 16.23 2.09
CA LYS A 27 -1.40 17.27 1.52
C LYS A 27 -2.06 16.84 0.20
N ASN A 28 -1.39 16.02 -0.60
CA ASN A 28 -1.85 15.61 -1.92
C ASN A 28 -2.38 14.17 -1.96
N PHE A 29 -2.61 13.52 -0.82
CA PHE A 29 -2.88 12.09 -0.76
C PHE A 29 -4.06 11.65 -1.64
N GLU A 30 -5.23 12.26 -1.47
CA GLU A 30 -6.42 11.94 -2.27
C GLU A 30 -6.20 12.17 -3.77
N LYS A 31 -5.54 13.27 -4.13
CA LYS A 31 -5.18 13.56 -5.52
C LYS A 31 -4.24 12.50 -6.09
N ASN A 32 -3.29 12.02 -5.29
CA ASN A 32 -2.35 10.97 -5.68
C ASN A 32 -3.06 9.62 -5.87
N LEU A 33 -3.98 9.24 -4.97
CA LEU A 33 -4.84 8.06 -5.13
C LEU A 33 -5.64 8.14 -6.43
N MET A 34 -6.38 9.23 -6.63
CA MET A 34 -7.23 9.41 -7.82
C MET A 34 -6.43 9.43 -9.11
N LYS A 35 -5.17 9.91 -9.10
CA LYS A 35 -4.29 9.84 -10.27
C LYS A 35 -4.02 8.40 -10.72
N ILE A 36 -3.91 7.47 -9.78
CA ILE A 36 -3.68 6.04 -10.06
C ILE A 36 -5.00 5.37 -10.44
N ILE A 37 -6.06 5.57 -9.65
CA ILE A 37 -7.38 4.98 -9.88
C ILE A 37 -7.97 5.41 -11.23
N ASN A 38 -7.84 6.68 -11.62
CA ASN A 38 -8.32 7.17 -12.91
C ASN A 38 -7.50 6.64 -14.11
N SER A 39 -6.34 6.02 -13.87
CA SER A 39 -5.61 5.30 -14.92
C SER A 39 -6.15 3.88 -15.16
N TYR A 40 -7.06 3.42 -14.28
CA TYR A 40 -7.70 2.13 -14.36
C TYR A 40 -9.01 2.19 -15.14
N LYS A 41 -9.22 1.25 -16.06
CA LYS A 41 -10.45 1.20 -16.86
C LYS A 41 -11.52 0.40 -16.11
N ILE A 42 -12.49 1.10 -15.55
CA ILE A 42 -13.64 0.49 -14.87
C ILE A 42 -14.70 0.14 -15.94
N PRO A 43 -15.13 -1.13 -16.04
CA PRO A 43 -16.16 -1.51 -17.00
C PRO A 43 -17.53 -0.97 -16.55
N LYS A 44 -18.27 -0.36 -17.49
CA LYS A 44 -19.67 0.02 -17.24
C LYS A 44 -20.51 -1.25 -16.99
N PRO A 45 -21.52 -1.20 -16.10
CA PRO A 45 -22.07 -0.01 -15.41
C PRO A 45 -21.41 0.35 -14.07
N TRP A 46 -20.30 -0.29 -13.69
CA TRP A 46 -19.74 -0.16 -12.35
C TRP A 46 -19.22 1.24 -12.03
N LYS A 47 -19.42 1.65 -10.77
CA LYS A 47 -18.89 2.88 -10.18
C LYS A 47 -18.00 2.55 -9.00
N ILE A 48 -16.91 3.30 -8.87
CA ILE A 48 -15.98 3.21 -7.74
C ILE A 48 -16.04 4.50 -6.94
N TYR A 49 -16.27 4.38 -5.64
CA TYR A 49 -16.13 5.47 -4.67
C TYR A 49 -14.88 5.24 -3.84
N VAL A 50 -14.20 6.32 -3.45
CA VAL A 50 -12.94 6.26 -2.71
C VAL A 50 -13.11 7.00 -1.39
N VAL A 51 -12.80 6.33 -0.30
CA VAL A 51 -12.79 6.87 1.05
C VAL A 51 -11.37 6.79 1.61
N ALA A 52 -10.82 7.94 2.00
CA ALA A 52 -9.48 8.05 2.55
C ALA A 52 -9.52 8.66 3.95
N GLY A 53 -9.26 7.86 4.99
CA GLY A 53 -9.43 8.28 6.39
C GLY A 53 -8.61 7.47 7.38
N ASN A 54 -8.73 7.82 8.66
CA ASN A 54 -8.28 6.97 9.76
C ASN A 54 -9.52 6.23 10.29
N PHE A 55 -9.59 4.92 10.08
CA PHE A 55 -10.81 4.14 10.34
C PHE A 55 -10.99 3.75 11.81
N ILE A 56 -9.94 3.88 12.63
CA ILE A 56 -10.01 3.69 14.08
C ILE A 56 -9.76 5.02 14.77
N SER A 57 -10.72 5.45 15.59
CA SER A 57 -10.71 6.76 16.27
C SER A 57 -10.19 6.73 17.70
N ASN A 58 -10.15 5.55 18.35
CA ASN A 58 -9.82 5.42 19.76
C ASN A 58 -8.34 5.12 20.04
N LYS A 59 -7.50 5.01 19.00
CA LYS A 59 -6.05 4.85 19.15
C LYS A 59 -5.30 5.47 17.98
N LYS A 60 -4.04 5.81 18.23
CA LYS A 60 -3.11 6.20 17.18
C LYS A 60 -2.64 4.94 16.45
N ILE A 61 -2.91 4.87 15.15
CA ILE A 61 -2.45 3.78 14.27
C ILE A 61 -1.09 4.13 13.67
N MET A 62 -0.17 3.17 13.65
CA MET A 62 1.11 3.21 12.95
C MET A 62 1.04 2.44 11.62
N PRO A 63 1.93 2.72 10.64
CA PRO A 63 1.89 2.07 9.33
C PRO A 63 2.08 0.54 9.35
N TYR A 64 2.71 0.00 10.39
CA TYR A 64 2.94 -1.44 10.57
C TYR A 64 1.91 -2.10 11.50
N ASP A 65 0.97 -1.34 12.07
CA ASP A 65 -0.07 -1.92 12.92
C ASP A 65 -1.05 -2.72 12.06
N TRP A 66 -1.58 -3.81 12.61
CA TRP A 66 -2.58 -4.65 11.97
C TRP A 66 -3.83 -3.85 11.54
N ASP A 67 -4.15 -2.81 12.28
CA ASP A 67 -5.29 -1.92 12.01
C ASP A 67 -5.08 -0.91 10.89
N SER A 68 -3.90 -0.92 10.26
CA SER A 68 -3.53 0.01 9.18
C SER A 68 -4.00 -0.47 7.79
N TRP A 69 -4.96 -1.41 7.72
CA TRP A 69 -5.42 -2.03 6.48
C TRP A 69 -6.16 -1.09 5.53
N SER A 70 -6.15 -1.43 4.24
CA SER A 70 -7.06 -0.90 3.21
C SER A 70 -8.05 -2.00 2.83
N ALA A 71 -9.17 -1.65 2.23
CA ALA A 71 -10.18 -2.63 1.85
C ALA A 71 -11.00 -2.21 0.64
N THR A 72 -11.50 -3.22 -0.07
CA THR A 72 -12.42 -3.06 -1.19
C THR A 72 -13.73 -3.77 -0.86
N LEU A 73 -14.84 -3.03 -0.86
CA LEU A 73 -16.15 -3.56 -0.50
C LEU A 73 -17.16 -3.38 -1.63
N LEU A 74 -17.96 -4.41 -1.88
CA LEU A 74 -19.13 -4.31 -2.73
C LEU A 74 -20.24 -3.61 -1.94
N ILE A 75 -20.76 -2.51 -2.49
CA ILE A 75 -21.90 -1.80 -1.92
C ILE A 75 -23.19 -2.35 -2.52
N CYS A 76 -23.22 -2.51 -3.85
CA CYS A 76 -24.36 -3.12 -4.53
C CYS A 76 -23.98 -3.66 -5.91
N ALA A 77 -24.71 -4.67 -6.39
CA ALA A 77 -24.54 -5.27 -7.72
C ALA A 77 -25.86 -5.33 -8.52
N THR A 78 -26.76 -4.36 -8.31
CA THR A 78 -28.09 -4.35 -8.94
C THR A 78 -28.30 -3.11 -9.80
N LYS A 79 -29.12 -3.23 -10.86
CA LYS A 79 -29.51 -2.10 -11.73
C LYS A 79 -30.18 -0.96 -10.96
N ARG A 80 -30.97 -1.28 -9.91
CA ARG A 80 -31.69 -0.28 -9.11
C ARG A 80 -30.77 0.54 -8.21
N GLN A 81 -29.62 -0.02 -7.83
CA GLN A 81 -28.66 0.60 -6.91
C GLN A 81 -27.36 1.03 -7.60
N ASN A 82 -27.26 0.89 -8.92
CA ASN A 82 -26.18 1.43 -9.78
C ASN A 82 -24.80 0.76 -9.76
N TYR A 83 -24.67 -0.50 -9.31
CA TYR A 83 -23.41 -1.27 -9.37
C TYR A 83 -22.21 -0.53 -8.75
N GLU A 84 -22.14 -0.55 -7.43
CA GLU A 84 -21.26 0.34 -6.66
C GLU A 84 -20.25 -0.46 -5.83
N ILE A 85 -18.99 -0.06 -5.92
CA ILE A 85 -17.87 -0.59 -5.13
C ILE A 85 -17.21 0.58 -4.41
N MET A 86 -16.77 0.35 -3.18
CA MET A 86 -16.08 1.35 -2.36
C MET A 86 -14.68 0.88 -1.99
N LEU A 87 -13.70 1.76 -2.21
CA LEU A 87 -12.30 1.57 -1.82
C LEU A 87 -12.01 2.40 -0.58
N PHE A 88 -11.49 1.74 0.46
CA PHE A 88 -11.10 2.34 1.71
C PHE A 88 -9.57 2.34 1.81
N PHE A 89 -8.97 3.52 1.84
CA PHE A 89 -7.54 3.69 2.06
C PHE A 89 -7.26 4.30 3.43
N ASN A 90 -6.54 3.56 4.28
CA ASN A 90 -6.16 4.05 5.59
C ASN A 90 -4.99 5.03 5.48
N ARG A 91 -5.22 6.26 5.93
CA ARG A 91 -4.22 7.34 5.89
C ARG A 91 -2.96 6.95 6.65
N ALA A 92 -3.08 6.33 7.82
CA ALA A 92 -1.92 5.96 8.64
C ALA A 92 -0.91 5.07 7.88
N ARG A 93 -1.37 4.24 6.93
CA ARG A 93 -0.51 3.36 6.12
C ARG A 93 0.05 4.00 4.86
N SER A 94 -0.63 5.01 4.31
CA SER A 94 -0.44 5.36 2.90
C SER A 94 -0.35 6.86 2.60
N GLU A 95 -0.78 7.75 3.49
CA GLU A 95 -0.84 9.19 3.16
C GLU A 95 0.54 9.84 2.95
N PHE A 96 1.58 9.26 3.52
CA PHE A 96 2.96 9.74 3.40
C PHE A 96 3.64 9.21 2.14
N LEU A 97 3.04 8.25 1.44
CA LEU A 97 3.60 7.64 0.25
C LEU A 97 3.47 8.58 -0.96
N SER A 98 4.47 8.53 -1.83
CA SER A 98 4.40 9.19 -3.13
C SER A 98 3.52 8.42 -4.10
N VAL A 99 3.23 9.00 -5.27
CA VAL A 99 2.48 8.29 -6.32
C VAL A 99 3.12 6.93 -6.65
N PRO A 100 4.44 6.82 -6.91
CA PRO A 100 5.08 5.51 -7.06
C PRO A 100 4.93 4.57 -5.87
N GLY A 101 5.09 5.06 -4.63
CA GLY A 101 4.91 4.25 -3.41
C GLY A 101 3.46 3.79 -3.20
N LEU A 102 2.48 4.50 -3.76
CA LEU A 102 1.07 4.11 -3.70
C LEU A 102 0.69 3.05 -4.74
N ILE A 103 1.48 2.86 -5.81
CA ILE A 103 1.09 2.00 -6.94
C ILE A 103 0.74 0.60 -6.49
N ARG A 104 1.56 -0.02 -5.63
CA ARG A 104 1.32 -1.37 -5.16
C ARG A 104 -0.04 -1.47 -4.44
N ILE A 105 -0.22 -0.66 -3.40
CA ILE A 105 -1.41 -0.69 -2.53
C ILE A 105 -2.68 -0.40 -3.35
N VAL A 106 -2.66 0.64 -4.18
CA VAL A 106 -3.83 0.98 -5.01
C VAL A 106 -4.12 -0.11 -6.04
N THR A 107 -3.09 -0.70 -6.65
CA THR A 107 -3.29 -1.78 -7.63
C THR A 107 -3.88 -3.03 -6.98
N HIS A 108 -3.44 -3.38 -5.77
CA HIS A 108 -3.99 -4.49 -4.99
C HIS A 108 -5.51 -4.32 -4.79
N GLU A 109 -5.95 -3.16 -4.31
CA GLU A 109 -7.38 -2.88 -4.15
C GLU A 109 -8.15 -2.88 -5.48
N LEU A 110 -7.56 -2.34 -6.56
CA LEU A 110 -8.17 -2.40 -7.89
C LEU A 110 -8.28 -3.82 -8.45
N LYS A 111 -7.48 -4.78 -7.97
CA LYS A 111 -7.63 -6.19 -8.34
C LYS A 111 -8.77 -6.87 -7.61
N HIS A 112 -9.03 -6.49 -6.36
CA HIS A 112 -10.29 -6.88 -5.70
C HIS A 112 -11.51 -6.33 -6.44
N VAL A 113 -11.44 -5.11 -6.98
CA VAL A 113 -12.51 -4.58 -7.86
C VAL A 113 -12.75 -5.53 -9.05
N ASP A 114 -11.71 -6.02 -9.72
CA ASP A 114 -11.86 -6.97 -10.82
C ASP A 114 -12.57 -8.26 -10.39
N GLN A 115 -12.21 -8.80 -9.21
CA GLN A 115 -12.85 -9.99 -8.64
C GLN A 115 -14.33 -9.73 -8.36
N LEU A 116 -14.65 -8.63 -7.69
CA LEU A 116 -16.03 -8.25 -7.36
C LEU A 116 -16.90 -8.02 -8.60
N ILE A 117 -16.33 -7.41 -9.64
CA ILE A 117 -17.04 -7.17 -10.90
C ILE A 117 -17.38 -8.49 -11.61
N LYS A 118 -16.47 -9.47 -11.56
CA LYS A 118 -16.66 -10.78 -12.18
C LYS A 118 -17.66 -11.63 -11.39
N ASN A 119 -17.49 -11.72 -10.08
CA ASN A 119 -18.27 -12.58 -9.20
C ASN A 119 -18.69 -11.86 -7.91
N PRO A 120 -19.73 -11.00 -7.94
CA PRO A 120 -20.15 -10.25 -6.75
C PRO A 120 -20.55 -11.13 -5.55
N SER A 121 -21.04 -12.34 -5.80
CA SER A 121 -21.47 -13.28 -4.76
C SER A 121 -20.30 -13.86 -3.95
N ASP A 122 -19.08 -13.81 -4.49
CA ASP A 122 -17.89 -14.34 -3.82
C ASP A 122 -17.44 -13.46 -2.65
N GLU A 123 -17.84 -12.17 -2.61
CA GLU A 123 -17.59 -11.29 -1.47
C GLU A 123 -18.26 -11.78 -0.18
N ILE A 124 -19.47 -12.34 -0.28
CA ILE A 124 -20.16 -12.90 0.89
C ILE A 124 -19.41 -14.15 1.37
N LYS A 125 -18.91 -14.97 0.43
CA LYS A 125 -18.17 -16.20 0.76
C LYS A 125 -16.84 -15.89 1.43
N SER A 126 -16.10 -14.88 0.95
CA SER A 126 -14.82 -14.49 1.55
C SER A 126 -14.97 -14.02 3.00
N LYS A 127 -16.08 -13.35 3.34
CA LYS A 127 -16.37 -12.89 4.71
C LYS A 127 -16.66 -14.00 5.72
N ILE A 128 -16.96 -15.22 5.26
CA ILE A 128 -17.37 -16.34 6.14
C ILE A 128 -16.51 -17.60 5.96
N ASN A 129 -15.50 -17.57 5.10
CA ASN A 129 -14.64 -18.72 4.80
C ASN A 129 -13.19 -18.28 4.57
N ASP A 130 -12.35 -18.49 5.57
CA ASP A 130 -10.94 -18.10 5.56
C ASP A 130 -10.14 -18.71 4.39
N LYS A 131 -10.40 -19.99 4.06
CA LYS A 131 -9.71 -20.65 2.94
C LYS A 131 -10.08 -20.03 1.60
N PHE A 132 -11.33 -19.62 1.46
CA PHE A 132 -11.78 -18.91 0.26
C PHE A 132 -11.15 -17.52 0.21
N SER A 133 -11.18 -16.78 1.31
CA SER A 133 -10.54 -15.45 1.41
C SER A 133 -9.05 -15.51 1.09
N GLU A 134 -8.31 -16.47 1.66
CA GLU A 134 -6.88 -16.67 1.41
C GLU A 134 -6.60 -16.93 -0.08
N ARG A 135 -7.45 -17.68 -0.77
CA ARG A 135 -7.30 -17.92 -2.20
C ARG A 135 -7.48 -16.64 -3.00
N GLU A 136 -8.54 -15.88 -2.74
CA GLU A 136 -8.81 -14.62 -3.43
C GLU A 136 -7.67 -13.60 -3.23
N GLU A 137 -7.15 -13.49 -2.00
CA GLU A 137 -5.99 -12.63 -1.69
C GLU A 137 -4.73 -13.06 -2.44
N LYS A 138 -4.42 -14.36 -2.47
CA LYS A 138 -3.25 -14.88 -3.23
C LYS A 138 -3.35 -14.60 -4.72
N GLU A 139 -4.54 -14.70 -5.30
CA GLU A 139 -4.78 -14.35 -6.70
C GLU A 139 -4.49 -12.87 -6.96
N VAL A 140 -4.94 -11.98 -6.06
CA VAL A 140 -4.64 -10.55 -6.14
C VAL A 140 -3.14 -10.30 -6.02
N GLU A 141 -2.47 -10.87 -5.02
CA GLU A 141 -1.04 -10.66 -4.79
C GLU A 141 -0.21 -11.14 -5.99
N THR A 142 -0.57 -12.27 -6.59
CA THR A 142 0.10 -12.77 -7.81
C THR A 142 0.02 -11.77 -8.97
N GLU A 143 -1.10 -11.06 -9.12
CA GLU A 143 -1.23 -10.03 -10.15
C GLU A 143 -0.44 -8.75 -9.81
N VAL A 144 -0.36 -8.40 -8.53
CA VAL A 144 0.40 -7.24 -8.04
C VAL A 144 1.91 -7.48 -8.13
N ASP A 145 2.38 -8.71 -7.91
CA ASP A 145 3.78 -9.10 -8.01
C ASP A 145 4.34 -9.02 -9.45
N LYS A 146 3.47 -8.92 -10.47
CA LYS A 146 3.86 -8.63 -11.85
C LYS A 146 4.25 -7.17 -12.07
N LEU A 147 4.02 -6.30 -11.09
CA LEU A 147 4.48 -4.91 -11.17
C LEU A 147 6.01 -4.86 -11.20
N PRO A 148 6.60 -3.84 -11.86
CA PRO A 148 8.04 -3.60 -11.77
C PRO A 148 8.51 -3.50 -10.31
N LYS A 149 9.60 -4.20 -9.98
CA LYS A 149 10.16 -4.31 -8.61
C LYS A 149 10.40 -2.94 -7.98
N GLU A 150 10.72 -1.94 -8.79
CA GLU A 150 11.03 -0.58 -8.33
C GLU A 150 9.85 0.09 -7.60
N PHE A 151 8.60 -0.29 -7.90
CA PHE A 151 7.44 0.20 -7.12
C PHE A 151 7.37 -0.44 -5.73
N LEU A 152 7.69 -1.73 -5.63
CA LEU A 152 7.76 -2.45 -4.35
C LEU A 152 8.86 -1.86 -3.48
N GLU A 153 10.06 -1.70 -4.05
CA GLU A 153 11.20 -1.06 -3.43
C GLU A 153 10.88 0.35 -2.93
N GLN A 154 10.22 1.16 -3.76
CA GLN A 154 9.86 2.53 -3.36
C GLN A 154 8.86 2.55 -2.20
N THR A 155 7.89 1.64 -2.21
CA THR A 155 6.90 1.50 -1.12
C THR A 155 7.60 1.12 0.19
N ALA A 156 8.51 0.14 0.14
CA ALA A 156 9.26 -0.32 1.29
C ALA A 156 10.18 0.78 1.84
N LEU A 157 10.96 1.42 0.97
CA LEU A 157 11.85 2.53 1.30
C LEU A 157 11.10 3.66 2.02
N GLU A 158 10.02 4.16 1.43
CA GLU A 158 9.27 5.28 1.98
C GLU A 158 8.65 4.96 3.33
N SER A 159 8.10 3.75 3.49
CA SER A 159 7.46 3.35 4.75
C SER A 159 8.46 3.18 5.89
N VAL A 160 9.62 2.59 5.62
CA VAL A 160 10.69 2.44 6.63
C VAL A 160 11.25 3.82 7.01
N LEU A 161 11.52 4.70 6.03
CA LEU A 161 12.02 6.05 6.30
C LEU A 161 11.00 6.90 7.05
N TYR A 162 9.72 6.81 6.69
CA TYR A 162 8.67 7.54 7.40
C TYR A 162 8.58 7.09 8.87
N CYS A 163 8.64 5.78 9.12
CA CYS A 163 8.68 5.26 10.49
C CYS A 163 9.92 5.71 11.26
N TYR A 164 11.09 5.74 10.60
CA TYR A 164 12.32 6.26 11.17
C TYR A 164 12.18 7.74 11.57
N ASP A 165 11.75 8.60 10.65
CA ASP A 165 11.70 10.04 10.86
C ASP A 165 10.70 10.46 11.95
N ASN A 166 9.61 9.70 12.11
CA ASN A 166 8.55 10.05 13.07
C ASN A 166 8.67 9.33 14.42
N TYR A 167 9.33 8.17 14.46
CA TYR A 167 9.29 7.26 15.62
C TYR A 167 10.62 6.56 15.92
N GLY A 168 11.69 6.87 15.19
CA GLY A 168 13.04 6.38 15.43
C GLY A 168 13.30 4.95 14.94
N TRP A 169 14.48 4.44 15.30
CA TRP A 169 15.02 3.16 14.80
C TRP A 169 14.17 1.94 15.10
N GLU A 170 13.49 1.89 16.25
CA GLU A 170 12.67 0.74 16.62
C GLU A 170 11.42 0.63 15.77
N ALA A 171 10.76 1.75 15.47
CA ALA A 171 9.62 1.77 14.55
C ALA A 171 10.04 1.45 13.11
N ALA A 172 11.19 1.98 12.67
CA ALA A 172 11.75 1.65 11.36
C ALA A 172 12.05 0.14 11.25
N LYS A 173 12.58 -0.47 12.31
CA LYS A 173 12.83 -1.91 12.36
C LYS A 173 11.52 -2.70 12.30
N LYS A 174 10.48 -2.31 13.04
CA LYS A 174 9.16 -2.95 12.94
C LYS A 174 8.61 -2.91 11.53
N MET A 175 8.78 -1.79 10.82
CA MET A 175 8.36 -1.68 9.41
C MET A 175 9.21 -2.56 8.48
N ALA A 176 10.53 -2.62 8.67
CA ALA A 176 11.41 -3.48 7.88
C ALA A 176 11.11 -4.98 8.13
N ASP A 177 10.92 -5.37 9.39
CA ASP A 177 10.50 -6.72 9.77
C ASP A 177 9.13 -7.05 9.18
N PHE A 178 8.19 -6.10 9.20
CA PHE A 178 6.88 -6.25 8.59
C PHE A 178 6.99 -6.54 7.09
N PHE A 179 7.93 -5.95 6.35
CA PHE A 179 8.09 -6.30 4.93
C PHE A 179 8.90 -7.57 4.69
N LYS A 180 9.70 -8.01 5.67
CA LYS A 180 10.55 -9.20 5.57
C LYS A 180 9.85 -10.49 5.98
N ASN A 181 8.98 -10.44 6.99
CA ASN A 181 8.44 -11.61 7.70
C ASN A 181 6.89 -11.67 7.65
N GLN A 182 6.26 -11.50 6.47
CA GLN A 182 4.79 -11.42 6.35
C GLN A 182 4.02 -12.75 6.53
N GLU A 183 4.54 -13.70 7.31
CA GLU A 183 3.74 -14.83 7.74
C GLU A 183 2.70 -14.34 8.75
N THR A 184 1.43 -14.18 8.32
CA THR A 184 0.16 -14.09 9.10
C THR A 184 -0.70 -12.82 8.99
N VAL A 185 -0.38 -11.81 8.16
CA VAL A 185 -1.30 -10.67 7.98
C VAL A 185 -2.39 -11.01 6.96
N TYR A 186 -3.59 -11.35 7.45
CA TYR A 186 -4.81 -11.33 6.62
C TYR A 186 -5.02 -9.89 6.13
N SER A 187 -5.22 -9.71 4.81
CA SER A 187 -5.20 -8.44 4.03
C SER A 187 -3.81 -7.98 3.54
N GLY A 188 -3.25 -8.72 2.57
CA GLY A 188 -1.91 -8.50 2.03
C GLY A 188 -0.78 -9.07 2.91
N GLY A 189 0.03 -9.96 2.34
CA GLY A 189 0.88 -10.81 3.19
C GLY A 189 1.66 -11.92 2.48
N TYR A 190 1.27 -12.28 1.25
CA TYR A 190 1.78 -13.50 0.62
C TYR A 190 3.08 -13.32 -0.17
N SER A 191 3.53 -12.06 -0.37
CA SER A 191 4.80 -11.74 -1.02
C SER A 191 5.71 -10.91 -0.10
N GLU A 192 7.00 -11.23 -0.06
CA GLU A 192 8.00 -10.40 0.65
C GLU A 192 8.18 -9.07 -0.11
N TRP A 193 8.00 -7.93 0.56
CA TRP A 193 8.14 -6.61 -0.08
C TRP A 193 9.52 -5.98 0.14
N MET A 194 10.38 -6.69 0.88
CA MET A 194 11.77 -6.32 1.10
C MET A 194 12.64 -7.57 0.93
N THR A 195 13.62 -7.50 0.04
CA THR A 195 14.54 -8.63 -0.16
C THR A 195 15.48 -8.80 1.04
N LYS A 196 16.15 -9.94 1.13
CA LYS A 196 17.17 -10.17 2.17
C LYS A 196 18.32 -9.16 2.07
N GLU A 197 18.74 -8.80 0.86
CA GLU A 197 19.80 -7.82 0.60
C GLU A 197 19.40 -6.43 1.11
N GLU A 198 18.19 -6.01 0.78
CA GLU A 198 17.59 -4.75 1.22
C GLU A 198 17.45 -4.68 2.76
N TYR A 199 16.99 -5.76 3.37
CA TYR A 199 16.92 -5.88 4.82
C TYR A 199 18.30 -5.82 5.47
N ASN A 200 19.31 -6.48 4.88
CA ASN A 200 20.69 -6.43 5.38
C ASN A 200 21.27 -5.01 5.29
N ILE A 201 20.97 -4.26 4.23
CA ILE A 201 21.32 -2.84 4.11
C ILE A 201 20.68 -2.03 5.25
N PHE A 202 19.40 -2.25 5.53
CA PHE A 202 18.72 -1.61 6.67
C PHE A 202 19.41 -1.93 8.00
N MET A 203 19.72 -3.20 8.25
CA MET A 203 20.39 -3.63 9.49
C MET A 203 21.78 -3.03 9.63
N LYS A 204 22.53 -2.90 8.53
CA LYS A 204 23.81 -2.18 8.50
C LYS A 204 23.61 -0.70 8.83
N ALA A 205 22.65 -0.03 8.20
CA ALA A 205 22.30 1.36 8.46
C ALA A 205 21.93 1.60 9.94
N LYS A 206 21.17 0.68 10.56
CA LYS A 206 20.82 0.71 11.98
C LYS A 206 22.05 0.56 12.87
N LYS A 207 22.92 -0.43 12.60
CA LYS A 207 24.17 -0.66 13.35
C LYS A 207 25.08 0.55 13.32
N GLU A 208 25.22 1.18 12.15
CA GLU A 208 26.05 2.37 11.93
C GLU A 208 25.34 3.69 12.32
N LYS A 209 24.08 3.62 12.75
CA LYS A 209 23.22 4.78 13.06
C LYS A 209 23.16 5.80 11.92
N ASN A 210 23.22 5.34 10.68
CA ASN A 210 23.25 6.17 9.48
C ASN A 210 22.17 5.74 8.49
N ILE A 211 20.98 6.35 8.60
CA ILE A 211 19.84 6.02 7.74
C ILE A 211 20.10 6.30 6.25
N ASN A 212 21.02 7.22 5.93
CA ASN A 212 21.33 7.55 4.53
C ASN A 212 21.97 6.36 3.78
N LEU A 213 22.59 5.40 4.49
CA LEU A 213 23.06 4.15 3.89
C LEU A 213 21.89 3.36 3.29
N PHE A 214 20.74 3.35 3.94
CA PHE A 214 19.54 2.70 3.44
C PHE A 214 19.00 3.42 2.19
N ILE A 215 18.98 4.75 2.19
CA ILE A 215 18.50 5.56 1.05
C ILE A 215 19.42 5.43 -0.18
N ASN A 216 20.73 5.31 0.03
CA ASN A 216 21.71 5.31 -1.06
C ASN A 216 21.84 3.96 -1.79
N ASN A 217 21.42 2.86 -1.15
CA ASN A 217 21.55 1.51 -1.69
C ASN A 217 20.19 0.93 -2.13
N TYR A 218 19.18 1.80 -2.29
CA TYR A 218 17.89 1.50 -2.91
C TYR A 218 17.81 2.11 -4.31
#